data_AF-A0AAU5R177-F1
#
_entry.id   AF-A0AAU5R177-F1
#
_cell.length_a   1.000
_cell.length_b   1.000
_cell.length_c   1.000
_cell.angle_alpha   90.00
_cell.angle_beta   90.00
_cell.angle_gamma   90.00
#
_symmetry.space_group_name_H-M   'P 1'
#
loop_
_entity.id
_entity.type
_entity.pdbx_description
1 polymer ?
#
loop_
_entity_poly.entity_id
_entity_poly.type
_entity_poly.pdbx_seq_one_letter_code
_entity_poly.pdbx_strand_id
1 'polypeptide(L)'
;MEIAYWIVAGLLGVFYLYAGGKKVVQRKEQLEPMMGWVDTVPMRLVRSIGVVEILGAVGLVLPPLTGIAPVLAIVAALGLLVLQVLATGLHLSRGEVRETGLNVALIVLAGAAAWLATAW
;
A
#
# COMPACT_ATOMS: atom_id res chain seq x y z
N MET A 1 10.73 6.74 18.94
CA MET A 1 10.60 6.36 17.52
C MET A 1 9.62 5.21 17.36
N GLU A 2 9.61 4.25 18.28
CA GLU A 2 8.66 3.12 18.30
C GLU A 2 7.17 3.52 18.24
N ILE A 3 6.70 4.45 19.10
CA ILE A 3 5.30 4.91 19.06
C ILE A 3 4.94 5.52 17.70
N ALA A 4 5.84 6.35 17.15
CA ALA A 4 5.63 6.98 15.85
C ALA A 4 5.54 5.92 14.73
N TYR A 5 6.38 4.88 14.78
CA TYR A 5 6.26 3.76 13.85
C TYR A 5 4.87 3.12 13.97
N TRP A 6 4.45 2.72 15.17
CA TRP A 6 3.20 1.99 15.34
C TRP A 6 1.98 2.78 14.88
N ILE A 7 2.00 4.11 15.04
CA ILE A 7 0.98 4.98 14.47
C ILE A 7 0.99 4.90 12.94
N VAL A 8 2.14 5.12 12.30
CA VAL A 8 2.25 5.14 10.83
C VAL A 8 1.96 3.75 10.24
N ALA A 9 2.57 2.71 10.77
CA ALA A 9 2.41 1.33 10.33
C ALA A 9 0.99 0.80 10.59
N GLY A 10 0.36 1.19 11.70
CA GLY A 10 -1.04 0.87 11.99
C GLY A 10 -1.98 1.51 10.96
N LEU A 11 -1.79 2.79 10.65
CA LEU A 11 -2.59 3.51 9.65
C LEU A 11 -2.40 2.91 8.25
N LEU A 12 -1.16 2.71 7.82
CA LEU A 12 -0.85 2.07 6.53
C LEU A 12 -1.39 0.63 6.49
N GLY A 13 -1.22 -0.13 7.56
CA GLY A 13 -1.67 -1.51 7.68
C GLY A 13 -3.18 -1.63 7.49
N VAL A 14 -3.96 -0.83 8.23
CA VAL A 14 -5.43 -0.81 8.09
C VAL A 14 -5.84 -0.39 6.69
N PHE A 15 -5.22 0.67 6.15
CA PHE A 15 -5.53 1.17 4.81
C PHE A 15 -5.29 0.11 3.73
N TYR A 16 -4.12 -0.53 3.72
CA TYR A 16 -3.75 -1.50 2.70
C TYR A 16 -4.44 -2.86 2.87
N LEU A 17 -4.78 -3.28 4.10
CA LEU A 17 -5.65 -4.43 4.31
C LEU A 17 -7.04 -4.19 3.72
N TYR A 18 -7.61 -2.99 3.94
CA TYR A 18 -8.89 -2.63 3.36
C TYR A 18 -8.82 -2.52 1.82
N ALA A 19 -7.88 -1.75 1.30
CA ALA A 19 -7.72 -1.51 -0.14
C ALA A 19 -7.37 -2.81 -0.90
N GLY A 20 -6.40 -3.57 -0.39
CA GLY A 20 -5.96 -4.83 -0.98
C GLY A 20 -7.03 -5.92 -0.85
N GLY A 21 -7.69 -6.00 0.31
CA GLY A 21 -8.82 -6.90 0.53
C GLY A 21 -9.95 -6.69 -0.47
N LYS A 22 -10.31 -5.43 -0.75
CA LYS A 22 -11.28 -5.11 -1.80
C LYS A 22 -10.82 -5.59 -3.17
N LYS A 23 -9.58 -5.31 -3.56
CA LYS A 23 -9.03 -5.73 -4.87
C LYS A 23 -9.02 -7.26 -5.05
N VAL A 24 -8.81 -8.02 -3.98
CA VAL A 24 -8.79 -9.48 -4.01
C VAL A 24 -10.20 -10.07 -4.06
N VAL A 25 -11.12 -9.55 -3.23
CA VAL A 25 -12.43 -10.18 -2.98
C VAL A 25 -13.51 -9.68 -3.94
N GLN A 26 -13.50 -8.39 -4.29
CA GLN A 26 -14.59 -7.78 -5.06
C GLN A 26 -14.49 -8.12 -6.55
N ARG A 27 -15.64 -8.10 -7.21
CA ARG A 27 -15.73 -8.27 -8.68
C ARG A 27 -15.43 -6.95 -9.38
N LYS A 28 -15.18 -7.03 -10.68
CA LYS A 28 -14.83 -5.88 -11.52
C LYS A 28 -15.88 -4.77 -11.43
N GLU A 29 -17.15 -5.15 -11.50
CA GLU A 29 -18.31 -4.24 -11.51
C GLU A 29 -18.47 -3.47 -10.19
N GLN A 30 -17.91 -3.99 -9.10
CA GLN A 30 -17.91 -3.34 -7.78
C GLN A 30 -16.72 -2.39 -7.60
N LEU A 31 -15.64 -2.60 -8.35
CA LEU A 31 -14.40 -1.84 -8.27
C LEU A 31 -14.38 -0.68 -9.27
N GLU A 32 -14.89 -0.89 -10.48
CA GLU A 32 -14.94 0.10 -11.57
C GLU A 32 -15.47 1.48 -11.12
N PRO A 33 -16.58 1.60 -10.37
CA PRO A 33 -17.08 2.91 -9.91
C PRO A 33 -16.12 3.68 -9.01
N MET A 34 -15.17 2.98 -8.37
CA MET A 34 -14.22 3.56 -7.42
C MET A 34 -12.79 3.61 -7.97
N MET A 35 -12.51 2.84 -9.02
CA MET A 35 -11.16 2.58 -9.53
C MET A 35 -11.23 2.44 -11.06
N GLY A 36 -11.36 3.56 -11.78
CA GLY A 36 -11.56 3.55 -13.23
C GLY A 36 -10.43 2.90 -14.05
N TRP A 37 -9.28 2.57 -13.45
CA TRP A 37 -8.21 1.82 -14.13
C TRP A 37 -8.52 0.33 -14.27
N VAL A 38 -9.44 -0.20 -13.45
CA VAL A 38 -9.80 -1.63 -13.42
C VAL A 38 -10.39 -2.10 -14.74
N ASP A 39 -10.97 -1.20 -15.55
CA ASP A 39 -11.47 -1.54 -16.89
C ASP A 39 -10.39 -1.67 -17.95
N THR A 40 -9.23 -1.07 -17.71
CA THR A 40 -8.13 -1.00 -18.69
C THR A 40 -7.14 -2.16 -18.56
N VAL A 41 -7.26 -2.96 -17.50
CA VAL A 41 -6.32 -4.05 -17.19
C VAL A 41 -7.02 -5.36 -16.85
N PRO A 42 -6.34 -6.51 -17.01
CA PRO A 42 -6.89 -7.79 -16.58
C PRO A 42 -7.11 -7.86 -15.06
N MET A 43 -8.24 -8.40 -14.62
CA MET A 43 -8.55 -8.59 -13.18
C MET A 43 -7.51 -9.42 -12.42
N ARG A 44 -6.76 -10.30 -13.10
CA ARG A 44 -5.62 -11.00 -12.49
C ARG A 44 -4.57 -10.03 -11.95
N LEU A 45 -4.28 -8.94 -12.68
CA LEU A 45 -3.30 -7.93 -12.26
C LEU A 45 -3.83 -7.14 -11.06
N VAL A 46 -5.11 -6.75 -11.08
CA VAL A 46 -5.78 -6.07 -9.97
C VAL A 46 -5.68 -6.90 -8.69
N ARG A 47 -5.95 -8.20 -8.77
CA ARG A 47 -5.83 -9.13 -7.63
C ARG A 47 -4.38 -9.29 -7.17
N SER A 48 -3.43 -9.40 -8.09
CA SER A 48 -2.01 -9.47 -7.74
C SER A 48 -1.56 -8.24 -6.97
N ILE A 49 -1.98 -7.04 -7.39
CA ILE A 49 -1.73 -5.79 -6.66
C ILE A 49 -2.36 -5.86 -5.26
N GLY A 50 -3.61 -6.31 -5.17
CA GLY A 50 -4.28 -6.46 -3.87
C GLY A 50 -3.57 -7.42 -2.91
N VAL A 51 -3.04 -8.53 -3.42
CA VAL A 51 -2.22 -9.46 -2.63
C VAL A 51 -0.92 -8.79 -2.15
N VAL A 52 -0.24 -8.04 -3.02
CA VAL A 52 0.97 -7.29 -2.65
C VAL A 52 0.68 -6.24 -1.58
N GLU A 53 -0.44 -5.52 -1.67
CA GLU A 53 -0.87 -4.57 -0.63
C GLU A 53 -1.10 -5.24 0.72
N ILE A 54 -1.79 -6.38 0.73
CA ILE A 54 -2.02 -7.17 1.95
C ILE A 54 -0.69 -7.67 2.54
N LEU A 55 0.21 -8.21 1.69
CA LEU A 55 1.53 -8.65 2.14
C LEU A 55 2.36 -7.50 2.69
N GLY A 56 2.28 -6.32 2.08
CA GLY A 56 2.93 -5.11 2.60
C GLY A 56 2.37 -4.70 3.97
N ALA A 57 1.05 -4.73 4.14
CA ALA A 57 0.42 -4.44 5.43
C ALA A 57 0.83 -5.45 6.52
N VAL A 58 0.82 -6.75 6.18
CA VAL A 58 1.26 -7.81 7.11
C VAL A 58 2.75 -7.67 7.42
N GLY A 59 3.59 -7.39 6.43
CA GLY A 59 5.03 -7.20 6.60
C GLY A 59 5.41 -5.97 7.41
N LEU A 60 4.58 -4.91 7.39
CA LEU A 60 4.74 -3.75 8.27
C LEU A 60 4.40 -4.10 9.73
N VAL A 61 3.38 -4.91 9.99
CA VAL A 61 2.86 -5.08 11.35
C VAL A 61 3.41 -6.32 12.04
N LEU A 62 3.34 -7.48 11.37
CA LEU A 62 3.57 -8.77 12.00
C LEU A 62 5.03 -9.05 12.38
N PRO A 63 6.05 -8.76 11.53
CA PRO A 63 7.45 -8.98 11.89
C PRO A 63 7.91 -8.14 13.10
N PRO A 64 7.65 -6.82 13.17
CA PRO A 64 7.98 -6.04 14.38
C PRO A 64 7.20 -6.49 15.61
N LEU A 65 5.93 -6.87 15.46
CA LEU A 65 5.08 -7.31 16.58
C LEU A 65 5.58 -8.62 17.21
N THR A 66 6.07 -9.54 16.38
CA THR A 66 6.53 -10.86 16.82
C THR A 66 8.02 -10.89 17.14
N GLY A 67 8.79 -9.86 16.73
CA GLY A 67 10.24 -9.82 16.83
C GLY A 67 10.96 -10.73 15.82
N ILE A 68 10.24 -11.41 14.92
CA ILE A 68 10.83 -12.33 13.93
C ILE A 68 11.09 -11.57 12.64
N ALA A 69 12.37 -11.49 12.25
CA ALA A 69 12.84 -10.76 11.07
C ALA A 69 12.25 -9.32 10.92
N PRO A 70 12.41 -8.41 11.90
CA PRO A 70 11.84 -7.05 11.85
C PRO A 70 12.27 -6.24 10.62
N VAL A 71 13.40 -6.58 9.99
CA VAL A 71 13.87 -5.99 8.71
C VAL A 71 12.83 -6.08 7.58
N LEU A 72 11.92 -7.05 7.65
CA LEU A 72 10.82 -7.18 6.69
C LEU A 72 9.86 -5.98 6.71
N ALA A 73 9.79 -5.23 7.81
CA ALA A 73 9.04 -3.98 7.87
C ALA A 73 9.61 -2.92 6.92
N ILE A 74 10.94 -2.80 6.83
CA ILE A 74 11.60 -1.89 5.88
C ILE A 74 11.28 -2.32 4.46
N VAL A 75 11.41 -3.63 4.16
CA VAL A 75 11.13 -4.18 2.83
C VAL A 75 9.66 -3.94 2.43
N ALA A 76 8.73 -4.17 3.36
CA ALA A 76 7.30 -3.93 3.15
C ALA A 76 7.00 -2.44 2.90
N ALA A 77 7.57 -1.54 3.72
CA ALA A 77 7.42 -0.11 3.55
C ALA A 77 7.94 0.36 2.17
N LEU A 78 9.13 -0.09 1.76
CA LEU A 78 9.70 0.24 0.46
C LEU A 78 8.87 -0.35 -0.70
N GLY A 79 8.36 -1.58 -0.56
CA GLY A 79 7.48 -2.18 -1.56
C GLY A 79 6.20 -1.39 -1.77
N LEU A 80 5.57 -0.95 -0.68
CA LEU A 80 4.38 -0.09 -0.74
C LEU A 80 4.70 1.30 -1.32
N LEU A 81 5.86 1.87 -1.00
CA LEU A 81 6.33 3.12 -1.60
C LEU A 81 6.46 2.99 -3.12
N VAL A 82 7.16 1.95 -3.60
CA VAL A 82 7.30 1.68 -5.04
C VAL A 82 5.95 1.49 -5.71
N LEU A 83 5.03 0.73 -5.08
CA LEU A 83 3.67 0.54 -5.58
C LEU A 83 2.96 1.88 -5.77
N GLN A 84 3.06 2.80 -4.79
CA GLN A 84 2.42 4.11 -4.89
C GLN A 84 3.06 5.02 -5.92
N VAL A 85 4.37 4.95 -6.13
CA VAL A 85 5.05 5.66 -7.21
C VAL A 85 4.53 5.19 -8.57
N LEU A 86 4.41 3.87 -8.77
CA LEU A 86 3.86 3.30 -10.00
C LEU A 86 2.38 3.69 -10.20
N ALA A 87 1.58 3.63 -9.14
CA ALA A 87 0.18 4.05 -9.18
C ALA A 87 0.03 5.55 -9.49
N THR A 88 0.93 6.39 -8.98
CA THR A 88 0.97 7.82 -9.30
C THR A 88 1.24 8.02 -10.78
N GLY A 89 2.23 7.31 -11.33
CA GLY A 89 2.53 7.34 -12.77
C GLY A 89 1.33 6.92 -13.63
N LEU A 90 0.57 5.90 -13.21
CA LEU A 90 -0.66 5.48 -13.89
C LEU A 90 -1.71 6.60 -13.89
N HIS A 91 -2.00 7.22 -12.75
CA HIS A 91 -2.96 8.33 -12.68
C HIS A 91 -2.52 9.54 -13.52
N LEU A 92 -1.23 9.90 -13.47
CA LEU A 92 -0.69 10.99 -14.29
C LEU A 92 -0.80 10.70 -15.79
N SER A 93 -0.51 9.47 -16.23
CA SER A 93 -0.64 9.07 -17.63
C SER A 93 -2.09 9.14 -18.15
N ARG A 94 -3.07 9.13 -17.25
CA ARG A 94 -4.51 9.20 -17.54
C ARG A 94 -5.11 10.59 -17.31
N GLY A 95 -4.29 11.58 -16.94
CA GLY A 95 -4.74 12.93 -16.62
C GLY A 95 -5.50 13.05 -15.29
N GLU A 96 -5.49 12.00 -14.45
CA GLU A 96 -6.21 11.91 -13.18
C GLU A 96 -5.42 12.57 -12.04
N VAL A 97 -4.96 13.82 -12.24
CA VAL A 97 -4.06 14.51 -11.29
C VAL A 97 -4.69 14.64 -9.90
N ARG A 98 -6.02 14.82 -9.82
CA ARG A 98 -6.75 14.93 -8.55
C ARG A 98 -6.64 13.67 -7.68
N GLU A 99 -6.52 12.50 -8.30
CA GLU A 99 -6.43 11.21 -7.60
C GLU A 99 -5.04 10.97 -7.00
N THR A 100 -4.01 11.68 -7.47
CA THR A 100 -2.62 11.51 -6.99
C THR A 100 -2.38 12.01 -5.57
N GLY A 101 -3.27 12.83 -5.00
CA GLY A 101 -3.11 13.38 -3.66
C GLY A 101 -3.01 12.29 -2.59
N LEU A 102 -3.84 11.25 -2.71
CA LEU A 102 -3.77 10.09 -1.81
C LEU A 102 -2.45 9.34 -1.97
N ASN A 103 -2.00 9.13 -3.21
CA ASN A 103 -0.74 8.44 -3.47
C ASN A 103 0.45 9.18 -2.87
N VAL A 104 0.50 10.52 -2.99
CA VAL A 104 1.55 11.33 -2.37
C VAL A 104 1.57 11.15 -0.85
N ALA A 105 0.39 11.20 -0.20
CA ALA A 105 0.29 10.96 1.24
C ALA A 105 0.80 9.55 1.62
N LEU A 106 0.42 8.52 0.85
CA LEU A 106 0.85 7.14 1.09
C LEU A 106 2.35 6.94 0.83
N ILE A 107 2.95 7.64 -0.16
CA ILE A 107 4.40 7.64 -0.41
C ILE A 107 5.13 8.23 0.80
N VAL A 108 4.68 9.39 1.28
CA VAL A 108 5.29 10.05 2.45
C VAL A 108 5.20 9.15 3.68
N LEU A 109 4.03 8.57 3.95
CA LEU A 109 3.84 7.67 5.07
C LEU A 109 4.68 6.39 4.93
N ALA A 110 4.77 5.80 3.74
CA ALA A 110 5.59 4.62 3.50
C ALA A 110 7.08 4.91 3.65
N GLY A 111 7.55 6.07 3.18
CA GLY A 111 8.93 6.52 3.39
C GLY A 111 9.23 6.79 4.87
N ALA A 112 8.29 7.42 5.58
CA ALA A 112 8.39 7.61 7.03
C ALA A 112 8.42 6.27 7.78
N ALA A 113 7.57 5.31 7.40
CA ALA A 113 7.58 3.96 7.97
C ALA A 113 8.92 3.28 7.73
N ALA A 114 9.49 3.35 6.53
CA ALA A 114 10.80 2.77 6.23
C ALA A 114 11.92 3.40 7.07
N TRP A 115 11.91 4.72 7.24
CA TRP A 115 12.89 5.44 8.07
C TRP A 115 12.75 5.09 9.55
N LEU A 116 11.53 5.20 10.09
CA LEU A 116 11.23 4.80 11.48
C LEU A 116 11.58 3.33 11.69
N ALA A 117 11.47 2.52 10.63
CA ALA A 117 11.83 1.11 10.63
C ALA A 117 13.32 0.80 10.74
N THR A 118 14.18 1.81 10.78
CA THR A 118 15.63 1.64 11.05
C THR A 118 16.04 2.03 12.45
N ALA A 119 15.13 2.64 13.24
CA ALA A 119 15.51 3.48 14.36
C ALA A 119 14.82 3.07 15.67
N TRP A 120 14.75 1.77 15.91
CA TRP A 120 14.04 1.13 17.02
C TRP A 120 14.80 -0.11 17.48
#